data_AF-A0A3P7IX75-F1
#
_entry.id   AF-A0A3P7IX75-F1
#
_cell.length_a   1.000
_cell.length_b   1.000
_cell.length_c   1.000
_cell.angle_alpha   90.00
_cell.angle_beta   90.00
_cell.angle_gamma   90.00
#
_symmetry.space_group_name_H-M   'P 1'
#
loop_
_entity.id
_entity.type
_entity.pdbx_description
1 polymer ?
#
loop_
_entity_poly.entity_id
_entity_poly.type
_entity_poly.pdbx_seq_one_letter_code
_entity_poly.pdbx_strand_id
1 'polypeptide(L)'
;MQEESNGRSHFSMAKEAADWILSRKAGLSNCHLALRFAEYVHIFTQAKERISIILFGCEETKNPLDIKGVLLQNEVLSPLSFDHLRFLSHEVNSSAAGVGNAIDALVVATDFLHQQTDGDVAVQSKNILIFTNGIPPFDARKSEVSALVNGINAMEATLVAMYVYFC
;
A
#
# COMPACT_ATOMS: atom_id res chain seq x y z
N MET A 1 -15.29 19.33 -0.10
CA MET A 1 -14.61 20.35 0.72
C MET A 1 -13.38 19.67 1.30
N GLN A 2 -12.20 19.89 0.74
CA GLN A 2 -10.95 19.31 1.25
C GLN A 2 -10.54 20.17 2.45
N GLU A 3 -10.65 19.61 3.65
CA GLU A 3 -10.25 20.31 4.87
C GLU A 3 -8.72 20.25 4.99
N GLU A 4 -8.10 21.37 4.63
CA GLU A 4 -6.68 21.64 4.88
C GLU A 4 -6.54 22.26 6.27
N SER A 5 -5.85 21.56 7.17
CA SER A 5 -5.32 22.16 8.41
C SER A 5 -3.81 22.03 8.35
N ASN A 6 -3.09 23.16 8.39
CA ASN A 6 -1.65 23.34 8.10
C ASN A 6 -1.20 23.19 6.63
N GLY A 7 -2.12 23.24 5.65
CA GLY A 7 -1.77 23.19 4.22
C GLY A 7 -1.22 21.84 3.76
N ARG A 8 -1.38 20.78 4.57
CA ARG A 8 -1.09 19.39 4.19
C ARG A 8 -2.41 18.64 4.12
N SER A 9 -2.57 17.76 3.15
CA SER A 9 -3.73 16.87 3.03
C SER A 9 -3.48 15.54 3.76
N HIS A 10 -4.54 14.84 4.17
CA HIS A 10 -4.43 13.46 4.70
C HIS A 10 -3.64 12.54 3.76
N PHE A 11 -3.80 12.75 2.46
CA PHE A 11 -3.07 12.04 1.42
C PHE A 11 -1.56 12.34 1.47
N SER A 12 -1.17 13.61 1.64
CA SER A 12 0.25 13.98 1.80
C SER A 12 0.88 13.31 3.02
N MET A 13 0.15 13.25 4.15
CA MET A 13 0.63 12.59 5.36
C MET A 13 0.74 11.07 5.20
N ALA A 14 -0.24 10.43 4.56
CA ALA A 14 -0.19 9.00 4.25
C ALA A 14 0.99 8.68 3.32
N LYS A 15 1.23 9.52 2.32
CA LYS A 15 2.34 9.40 1.37
C LYS A 15 3.69 9.57 2.06
N GLU A 16 3.85 10.57 2.92
CA GLU A 16 5.07 10.78 3.73
C GLU A 16 5.33 9.58 4.68
N ALA A 17 4.29 9.07 5.33
CA ALA A 17 4.41 7.91 6.21
C ALA A 17 4.79 6.63 5.45
N ALA A 18 4.17 6.40 4.28
CA ALA A 18 4.51 5.27 3.41
C ALA A 18 5.97 5.37 2.92
N ASP A 19 6.39 6.54 2.44
CA ASP A 19 7.76 6.80 2.00
C ASP A 19 8.78 6.58 3.13
N TRP A 20 8.47 7.04 4.35
CA TRP A 20 9.33 6.85 5.51
C TRP A 20 9.46 5.38 5.92
N ILE A 21 8.35 4.61 5.90
CA ILE A 21 8.37 3.17 6.21
C ILE A 21 9.18 2.40 5.17
N LEU A 22 8.95 2.67 3.88
CA LEU A 22 9.69 2.02 2.81
C LEU A 22 11.16 2.40 2.85
N SER A 23 11.48 3.68 3.08
CA SER A 23 12.86 4.13 3.23
C SER A 23 13.58 3.40 4.37
N ARG A 24 12.94 3.20 5.54
CA ARG A 24 13.52 2.42 6.64
C ARG A 24 13.69 0.95 6.31
N LYS A 25 12.71 0.32 5.65
CA LYS A 25 12.81 -1.07 5.19
C LYS A 25 13.91 -1.24 4.13
N ALA A 26 14.14 -0.23 3.31
CA ALA A 26 15.26 -0.14 2.38
C ALA A 26 16.59 0.23 3.06
N GLY A 27 16.67 0.36 4.39
CA GLY A 27 17.90 0.72 5.10
C GLY A 27 18.33 2.20 4.99
N LEU A 28 17.48 3.08 4.45
CA LEU A 28 17.75 4.50 4.20
C LEU A 28 17.55 5.37 5.46
N SER A 29 18.05 4.95 6.62
CA SER A 29 17.73 5.60 7.89
C SER A 29 18.44 6.93 8.17
N ASN A 30 19.36 7.40 7.32
CA ASN A 30 19.99 8.72 7.44
C ASN A 30 20.65 9.14 6.13
N CYS A 31 20.04 10.01 5.32
CA CYS A 31 20.73 10.70 4.22
C CYS A 31 20.15 12.10 4.01
N HIS A 32 20.62 13.06 4.82
CA HIS A 32 20.81 14.41 4.31
C HIS A 32 21.76 14.28 3.10
N LEU A 33 21.37 14.81 1.94
CA LEU A 33 22.11 14.86 0.66
C LEU A 33 21.78 13.77 -0.38
N ALA A 34 21.08 14.26 -1.40
CA ALA A 34 20.85 13.68 -2.72
C ALA A 34 22.13 13.49 -3.58
N LEU A 35 23.25 13.02 -3.02
CA LEU A 35 24.55 13.03 -3.72
C LEU A 35 25.34 11.71 -3.74
N ARG A 36 24.73 10.54 -3.48
CA ARG A 36 25.41 9.25 -3.68
C ARG A 36 24.54 8.20 -4.39
N PHE A 37 24.35 8.40 -5.69
CA PHE A 37 23.68 7.46 -6.60
C PHE A 37 24.36 6.08 -6.72
N ALA A 38 25.63 5.92 -6.30
CA ALA A 38 26.36 4.65 -6.42
C ALA A 38 26.27 3.72 -5.19
N GLU A 39 26.06 4.26 -3.98
CA GLU A 39 25.89 3.44 -2.76
C GLU A 39 24.43 3.03 -2.55
N TYR A 40 23.47 3.80 -3.09
CA TYR A 40 22.03 3.53 -3.03
C TYR A 40 21.66 2.15 -3.61
N VAL A 41 22.31 1.73 -4.71
CA VAL A 41 22.07 0.42 -5.36
C VAL A 41 22.47 -0.76 -4.46
N HIS A 42 23.46 -0.59 -3.58
CA HIS A 42 23.96 -1.67 -2.71
C HIS A 42 23.02 -1.99 -1.52
N ILE A 43 22.13 -1.06 -1.15
CA ILE A 43 21.25 -1.23 0.01
C ILE A 43 19.92 -1.91 -0.42
N PHE A 44 19.42 -1.60 -1.62
CA PHE A 44 18.24 -2.28 -2.18
C PHE A 44 18.48 -3.76 -2.52
N THR A 45 19.72 -4.15 -2.83
CA THR A 45 20.07 -5.54 -3.16
C THR A 45 20.04 -6.51 -1.96
N GLN A 46 19.84 -6.03 -0.73
CA GLN A 46 19.74 -6.88 0.47
C GLN A 46 18.33 -6.98 1.06
N ALA A 47 17.35 -6.21 0.57
CA ALA A 47 15.98 -6.31 1.05
C ALA A 47 15.35 -7.64 0.60
N LYS A 48 15.28 -8.61 1.53
CA LYS A 48 14.59 -9.90 1.31
C LYS A 48 13.06 -9.75 1.22
N GLU A 49 12.55 -8.60 1.64
CA GLU A 49 11.12 -8.31 1.62
C GLU A 49 10.67 -7.99 0.19
N ARG A 50 9.60 -8.67 -0.24
CA ARG A 50 8.91 -8.37 -1.48
C ARG A 50 7.70 -7.50 -1.17
N ILE A 51 7.48 -6.45 -1.96
CA ILE A 51 6.40 -5.50 -1.77
C ILE A 51 5.63 -5.29 -3.06
N SER A 52 4.40 -4.79 -2.92
CA SER A 52 3.62 -4.20 -4.00
C SER A 52 2.77 -3.07 -3.43
N ILE A 53 2.49 -2.06 -4.26
CA ILE A 53 1.70 -0.89 -3.87
C ILE A 53 0.34 -0.98 -4.57
N ILE A 54 -0.71 -0.89 -3.77
CA ILE A 54 -2.10 -0.87 -4.24
C ILE A 54 -2.69 0.48 -3.85
N LEU A 55 -3.26 1.17 -4.84
CA LEU A 55 -3.97 2.43 -4.67
C LEU A 55 -5.46 2.19 -4.83
N PHE A 56 -6.28 2.96 -4.12
CA PHE A 56 -7.72 2.94 -4.24
C PHE A 56 -8.27 4.37 -4.31
N GLY A 57 -9.37 4.56 -5.05
CA GLY A 57 -9.89 5.89 -5.40
C GLY A 57 -9.28 6.49 -6.66
N CYS A 58 -8.69 5.65 -7.52
CA CYS A 58 -8.14 6.04 -8.81
C CYS A 58 -9.24 6.06 -9.90
N GLU A 59 -9.07 6.88 -10.94
CA GLU A 59 -9.92 6.79 -12.15
C GLU A 59 -9.59 5.51 -12.94
N GLU A 60 -8.29 5.20 -13.02
CA GLU A 60 -7.79 4.00 -13.66
C GLU A 60 -8.04 2.78 -12.78
N THR A 61 -8.46 1.68 -13.42
CA THR A 61 -8.64 0.38 -12.79
C THR A 61 -7.64 -0.59 -13.39
N LYS A 62 -6.77 -1.14 -12.55
CA LYS A 62 -5.78 -2.14 -12.97
C LYS A 62 -5.58 -3.13 -11.83
N ASN A 63 -6.36 -4.21 -11.81
CA ASN A 63 -6.20 -5.30 -10.84
C ASN A 63 -6.79 -6.61 -11.40
N PRO A 64 -6.36 -7.79 -10.90
CA PRO A 64 -6.80 -9.09 -11.40
C PRO A 64 -8.32 -9.35 -11.26
N LEU A 65 -8.97 -8.67 -10.32
CA LEU A 65 -10.39 -8.86 -10.01
C LEU A 65 -11.31 -7.86 -10.74
N ASP A 66 -10.76 -6.99 -11.58
CA ASP A 66 -11.47 -5.91 -12.29
C ASP A 66 -12.33 -5.01 -11.35
N ILE A 67 -11.88 -4.85 -10.09
CA ILE A 67 -12.59 -4.03 -9.11
C ILE A 67 -12.32 -2.56 -9.39
N LYS A 68 -13.38 -1.81 -9.70
CA LYS A 68 -13.28 -0.41 -10.12
C LYS A 68 -12.61 0.47 -9.08
N GLY A 69 -11.74 1.35 -9.57
CA GLY A 69 -11.06 2.36 -8.77
C GLY A 69 -9.95 1.80 -7.88
N VAL A 70 -9.50 0.57 -8.13
CA VAL A 70 -8.33 -0.05 -7.51
C VAL A 70 -7.23 -0.26 -8.55
N LEU A 71 -6.04 0.25 -8.25
CA LEU A 71 -4.86 0.17 -9.10
C LEU A 71 -3.74 -0.56 -8.37
N LEU A 72 -3.33 -1.69 -8.94
CA LEU A 72 -2.16 -2.47 -8.55
C LEU A 72 -0.97 -1.99 -9.40
N GLN A 73 0.07 -1.46 -8.75
CA GLN A 73 1.25 -0.95 -9.44
C GLN A 73 1.98 -2.07 -10.19
N ASN A 74 2.31 -3.15 -9.47
CA ASN A 74 3.10 -4.27 -9.97
C ASN A 74 2.27 -5.55 -9.95
N GLU A 75 2.27 -6.27 -11.07
CA GLU A 75 1.57 -7.54 -11.25
C GLU A 75 2.22 -8.72 -10.49
N VAL A 76 3.40 -8.51 -9.91
CA VAL A 76 4.16 -9.49 -9.13
C VAL A 76 4.81 -8.81 -7.93
N LEU A 77 4.89 -9.53 -6.80
CA LEU A 77 5.65 -9.09 -5.63
C LEU A 77 7.14 -8.99 -5.98
N SER A 78 7.70 -7.77 -5.91
CA SER A 78 9.09 -7.52 -6.25
C SER A 78 9.89 -7.02 -5.04
N PRO A 79 11.22 -7.24 -5.01
CA PRO A 79 12.05 -6.63 -3.99
C PRO A 79 11.84 -5.12 -3.96
N LEU A 80 11.82 -4.54 -2.76
CA LEU A 80 11.77 -3.09 -2.61
C LEU A 80 12.88 -2.46 -3.45
N SER A 81 12.51 -1.47 -4.26
CA SER A 81 13.39 -0.83 -5.23
C SER A 81 13.12 0.67 -5.27
N PHE A 82 14.04 1.42 -5.88
CA PHE A 82 13.85 2.85 -6.11
C PHE A 82 12.59 3.17 -6.90
N ASP A 83 12.14 2.29 -7.81
CA ASP A 83 10.94 2.50 -8.60
C ASP A 83 9.67 2.60 -7.73
N HIS A 84 9.63 1.88 -6.61
CA HIS A 84 8.53 1.98 -5.64
C HIS A 84 8.51 3.34 -4.93
N LEU A 85 9.69 3.83 -4.52
CA LEU A 85 9.83 5.15 -3.90
C LEU A 85 9.49 6.27 -4.90
N ARG A 86 9.99 6.14 -6.14
CA ARG A 86 9.72 7.10 -7.23
C ARG A 86 8.24 7.14 -7.59
N PHE A 87 7.60 5.97 -7.64
CA PHE A 87 6.17 5.86 -7.90
C PHE A 87 5.37 6.62 -6.82
N LEU A 88 5.65 6.34 -5.54
CA LEU A 88 5.01 7.08 -4.45
C LEU A 88 5.29 8.58 -4.53
N SER A 89 6.53 9.00 -4.73
CA SER A 89 6.91 10.41 -4.66
C SER A 89 6.39 11.24 -5.84
N HIS A 90 6.40 10.72 -7.06
CA HIS A 90 6.14 11.50 -8.27
C HIS A 90 4.88 11.09 -9.02
N GLU A 91 4.47 9.83 -8.96
CA GLU A 91 3.38 9.30 -9.79
C GLU A 91 2.06 9.24 -8.99
N VAL A 92 2.14 9.09 -7.67
CA VAL A 92 0.98 9.07 -6.77
C VAL A 92 0.58 10.50 -6.36
N ASN A 93 -0.51 10.97 -6.96
CA ASN A 93 -1.14 12.27 -6.66
C ASN A 93 -2.57 12.07 -6.14
N SER A 94 -3.05 13.00 -5.31
CA SER A 94 -4.41 12.94 -4.79
C SER A 94 -5.39 13.12 -5.94
N SER A 95 -6.14 12.06 -6.25
CA SER A 95 -7.27 12.11 -7.18
C SER A 95 -8.48 12.71 -6.46
N ALA A 96 -9.14 13.68 -7.09
CA ALA A 96 -10.45 14.18 -6.66
C ALA A 96 -11.61 13.39 -7.30
N ALA A 97 -11.30 12.39 -8.12
CA ALA A 97 -12.22 11.81 -9.08
C ALA A 97 -13.10 10.69 -8.53
N GLY A 98 -12.72 10.08 -7.39
CA GLY A 98 -13.49 9.00 -6.80
C GLY A 98 -13.22 8.81 -5.31
N VAL A 99 -14.28 8.48 -4.57
CA VAL A 99 -14.15 7.95 -3.20
C VAL A 99 -13.86 6.46 -3.33
N GLY A 100 -12.59 6.10 -3.14
CA GLY A 100 -12.17 4.70 -3.13
C GLY A 100 -12.68 3.96 -1.89
N ASN A 101 -13.00 2.68 -2.05
CA ASN A 101 -13.42 1.84 -0.94
C ASN A 101 -12.25 1.01 -0.41
N ALA A 102 -11.94 1.18 0.88
CA ALA A 102 -10.89 0.44 1.55
C ALA A 102 -11.13 -1.08 1.56
N ILE A 103 -12.38 -1.54 1.64
CA ILE A 103 -12.70 -2.98 1.62
C ILE A 103 -12.38 -3.60 0.26
N ASP A 104 -12.69 -2.89 -0.82
CA ASP A 104 -12.38 -3.31 -2.19
C ASP A 104 -10.86 -3.43 -2.39
N ALA A 105 -10.11 -2.45 -1.89
CA ALA A 105 -8.65 -2.49 -1.89
C ALA A 105 -8.10 -3.69 -1.10
N LEU A 106 -8.68 -3.99 0.07
CA LEU A 106 -8.27 -5.11 0.91
C LEU A 106 -8.60 -6.46 0.28
N VAL A 107 -9.72 -6.59 -0.45
CA VAL A 107 -10.06 -7.79 -1.22
C VAL A 107 -9.01 -8.04 -2.29
N VAL A 108 -8.68 -7.01 -3.10
CA VAL A 108 -7.61 -7.11 -4.11
C VAL A 108 -6.27 -7.44 -3.47
N ALA A 109 -5.92 -6.79 -2.36
CA ALA A 109 -4.65 -7.02 -1.67
C ALA A 109 -4.54 -8.45 -1.11
N THR A 110 -5.63 -8.97 -0.55
CA THR A 110 -5.68 -10.32 0.03
C THR A 110 -5.57 -11.38 -1.05
N ASP A 111 -6.34 -11.24 -2.14
CA ASP A 111 -6.29 -12.14 -3.29
C ASP A 111 -4.90 -12.13 -3.94
N PHE A 112 -4.35 -10.94 -4.22
CA PHE A 112 -3.02 -10.79 -4.79
C PHE A 112 -1.94 -11.41 -3.89
N LEU A 113 -1.96 -11.11 -2.59
CA LEU A 113 -0.98 -11.64 -1.66
C LEU A 113 -1.11 -13.16 -1.50
N HIS A 114 -2.32 -13.71 -1.54
CA HIS A 114 -2.54 -15.15 -1.55
C HIS A 114 -1.93 -15.79 -2.81
N GLN A 115 -2.29 -15.32 -4.01
CA GLN A 115 -1.76 -15.84 -5.28
C GLN A 115 -0.24 -15.80 -5.37
N GLN A 116 0.39 -14.77 -4.80
CA GLN A 116 1.83 -14.58 -4.88
C GLN A 116 2.63 -15.34 -3.81
N THR A 117 1.98 -15.82 -2.74
CA THR A 117 2.65 -16.47 -1.60
C THR A 117 2.18 -17.90 -1.34
N ASP A 118 1.14 -18.37 -2.03
CA ASP A 118 0.63 -19.72 -1.85
C ASP A 118 1.68 -20.77 -2.24
N GLY A 119 1.93 -21.71 -1.33
CA GLY A 119 2.97 -22.73 -1.50
C GLY A 119 4.42 -22.26 -1.41
N ASP A 120 4.69 -20.96 -1.19
CA ASP A 120 6.06 -20.43 -1.09
C ASP A 120 6.61 -20.58 0.34
N VAL A 121 7.42 -21.63 0.55
CA VAL A 121 8.07 -21.94 1.84
C VAL A 121 9.10 -20.89 2.29
N ALA A 122 9.53 -19.99 1.40
CA ALA A 122 10.44 -18.91 1.76
C ALA A 122 9.73 -17.72 2.44
N VAL A 123 8.39 -17.67 2.39
CA VAL A 123 7.60 -16.61 3.02
C VAL A 123 7.48 -16.87 4.52
N GLN A 124 8.16 -16.04 5.31
CA GLN A 124 8.12 -16.13 6.78
C GLN A 124 6.97 -15.35 7.42
N SER A 125 6.50 -14.30 6.76
CA SER A 125 5.40 -13.47 7.24
C SER A 125 4.70 -12.75 6.10
N LYS A 126 3.41 -12.46 6.28
CA LYS A 126 2.56 -11.76 5.32
C LYS A 126 1.93 -10.57 6.02
N ASN A 127 2.09 -9.38 5.44
CA ASN A 127 1.62 -8.15 6.06
C ASN A 127 0.89 -7.29 5.03
N ILE A 128 -0.28 -6.78 5.40
CA ILE A 128 -1.04 -5.80 4.63
C ILE A 128 -1.07 -4.52 5.45
N LEU A 129 -0.57 -3.43 4.86
CA LEU A 129 -0.59 -2.11 5.47
C LEU A 129 -1.56 -1.21 4.70
N ILE A 130 -2.60 -0.72 5.38
CA ILE A 130 -3.57 0.19 4.78
C ILE A 130 -3.48 1.58 5.40
N PHE A 131 -3.42 2.60 4.54
CA PHE A 131 -3.57 3.99 4.91
C PHE A 131 -4.95 4.47 4.46
N THR A 132 -5.76 4.96 5.38
CA THR A 132 -7.08 5.49 5.04
C THR A 132 -7.49 6.61 5.99
N ASN A 133 -8.32 7.53 5.54
CA ASN A 133 -8.96 8.56 6.38
C ASN A 133 -10.35 8.13 6.88
N GLY A 134 -10.73 6.87 6.67
CA GLY A 134 -11.99 6.31 7.14
C GLY A 134 -12.37 5.02 6.42
N ILE A 135 -13.42 4.35 6.88
CA ILE A 135 -14.05 3.24 6.17
C ILE A 135 -15.51 3.66 5.93
N PRO A 136 -15.99 3.68 4.67
CA PRO A 136 -17.38 4.03 4.39
C PRO A 136 -18.35 3.06 5.10
N PRO A 137 -19.61 3.45 5.35
CA PRO A 137 -20.57 2.63 6.09
C PRO A 137 -20.68 1.21 5.50
N PHE A 138 -20.43 0.20 6.34
CA PHE A 138 -20.22 -1.19 5.93
C PHE A 138 -21.46 -2.10 6.10
N ASP A 139 -22.59 -1.55 6.55
CA ASP A 139 -23.76 -2.35 6.94
C ASP A 139 -24.31 -3.25 5.83
N ALA A 140 -24.14 -2.87 4.56
CA ALA A 140 -24.57 -3.65 3.41
C ALA A 140 -23.60 -4.77 2.99
N ARG A 141 -22.38 -4.84 3.56
CA ARG A 141 -21.29 -5.72 3.08
C ARG A 141 -20.71 -6.65 4.16
N LYS A 142 -21.49 -6.98 5.19
CA LYS A 142 -21.05 -7.83 6.32
C LYS A 142 -20.52 -9.21 5.88
N SER A 143 -21.12 -9.81 4.85
CA SER A 143 -20.67 -11.08 4.28
C SER A 143 -19.27 -10.97 3.67
N GLU A 144 -18.99 -9.89 2.94
CA GLU A 144 -17.71 -9.65 2.27
C GLU A 144 -16.61 -9.34 3.28
N VAL A 145 -16.91 -8.53 4.30
CA VAL A 145 -15.99 -8.28 5.43
C VAL A 145 -15.68 -9.58 6.15
N SER A 146 -16.67 -10.45 6.37
CA SER A 146 -16.44 -11.75 7.00
C SER A 146 -15.57 -12.66 6.14
N ALA A 147 -15.80 -12.69 4.83
CA ALA A 147 -14.97 -13.43 3.89
C ALA A 147 -13.52 -12.90 3.87
N LEU A 148 -13.35 -11.58 3.90
CA LEU A 148 -12.03 -10.93 3.97
C LEU A 148 -11.29 -11.32 5.26
N VAL A 149 -11.95 -11.23 6.42
CA VAL A 149 -11.37 -11.62 7.72
C VAL A 149 -10.97 -13.09 7.70
N ASN A 150 -11.82 -13.96 7.17
CA ASN A 150 -11.51 -15.39 7.04
C ASN A 150 -10.31 -15.62 6.11
N GLY A 151 -10.23 -14.90 4.99
CA GLY A 151 -9.11 -14.98 4.06
C GLY A 151 -7.79 -14.56 4.70
N ILE A 152 -7.76 -13.40 5.36
CA ILE A 152 -6.58 -12.87 6.08
C ILE A 152 -6.13 -13.83 7.18
N ASN A 153 -7.06 -14.40 7.95
CA ASN A 153 -6.74 -15.37 8.99
C ASN A 153 -6.22 -16.69 8.41
N ALA A 154 -6.85 -17.21 7.34
CA ALA A 154 -6.46 -18.47 6.71
C ALA A 154 -5.06 -18.41 6.09
N MET A 155 -4.64 -17.25 5.59
CA MET A 155 -3.31 -17.04 5.03
C MET A 155 -2.26 -16.63 6.08
N GLU A 156 -2.65 -16.50 7.35
CA GLU A 156 -1.82 -16.01 8.46
C GLU A 156 -1.21 -14.62 8.18
N ALA A 157 -1.96 -13.73 7.53
CA ALA A 157 -1.52 -12.37 7.26
C ALA A 157 -1.88 -11.41 8.40
N THR A 158 -0.98 -10.47 8.68
CA THR A 158 -1.23 -9.38 9.62
C THR A 158 -1.75 -8.16 8.88
N LEU A 159 -2.92 -7.66 9.26
CA LEU A 159 -3.46 -6.40 8.77
C LEU A 159 -3.13 -5.27 9.75
N VAL A 160 -2.45 -4.24 9.27
CA VAL A 160 -2.18 -3.01 10.02
C VAL A 160 -2.93 -1.88 9.34
N ALA A 161 -3.83 -1.23 10.07
CA ALA A 161 -4.56 -0.06 9.59
C ALA A 161 -4.01 1.21 10.25
N MET A 162 -3.59 2.16 9.42
CA MET A 162 -3.20 3.50 9.83
C MET A 162 -4.28 4.49 9.40
N TYR A 163 -4.99 5.01 10.39
CA TYR A 163 -5.99 6.05 10.18
C TYR A 163 -5.33 7.42 10.19
N VAL A 164 -5.48 8.16 9.08
CA VAL A 164 -4.96 9.50 8.96
C VAL A 164 -6.10 10.49 9.19
N TYR A 165 -6.28 10.92 10.45
CA TYR A 165 -7.24 11.95 10.85
C TYR A 165 -6.53 13.26 11.22
N PHE A 166 -7.21 14.40 11.01
CA PHE A 166 -6.82 15.67 11.62
C PHE A 166 -7.40 15.71 13.04
N CYS A 167 -6.59 16.09 14.01
CA CYS A 167 -7.07 16.67 15.26
C CYS A 167 -7.13 18.18 15.11
#